data_AF-A0A2H0Z913-F1
#
_entry.id   AF-A0A2H0Z913-F1
#
_cell.length_a   1.000
_cell.length_b   1.000
_cell.length_c   1.000
_cell.angle_alpha   90.00
_cell.angle_beta   90.00
_cell.angle_gamma   90.00
#
_symmetry.space_group_name_H-M   'P 1'
#
loop_
_entity.id
_entity.type
_entity.pdbx_description
1 polymer ?
#
loop_
_entity_poly.entity_id
_entity_poly.type
_entity_poly.pdbx_seq_one_letter_code
_entity_poly.pdbx_strand_id
1 'polypeptide(L)'
;MKPDKKFFEKIYARYNDREYAFSDPISLVYDYKRPENLEIAAFTASSLAYGNVKQILKSLSLVFRAMNGSPRSFIEKTPDRVISRTFLNFKHRFTTGAELSIFLLNVKKALKKHGSLQDLFLKHYGEREKDLSGSIYGFINEFNSLACAPTLTPCPEKKSSFKRFNLFLRWMVRKDSIDLGVWEKVSPSKLIIP
;
A
#
# COMPACT_ATOMS: atom_id res chain seq x y z
N MET A 1 -18.59 29.85 -7.96
CA MET A 1 -17.91 30.15 -6.69
C MET A 1 -16.63 29.33 -6.64
N LYS A 2 -15.45 29.93 -6.41
CA LYS A 2 -14.21 29.16 -6.25
C LYS A 2 -14.27 28.42 -4.91
N PRO A 3 -13.91 27.14 -4.82
CA PRO A 3 -13.83 26.44 -3.54
C PRO A 3 -12.82 27.13 -2.62
N ASP A 4 -13.18 27.37 -1.36
CA ASP A 4 -12.29 27.91 -0.32
C ASP A 4 -11.99 26.83 0.74
N LYS A 5 -11.15 27.16 1.73
CA LYS A 5 -10.83 26.21 2.81
C LYS A 5 -12.09 25.70 3.51
N LYS A 6 -13.03 26.60 3.82
CA LYS A 6 -14.27 26.25 4.54
C LYS A 6 -15.14 25.27 3.74
N PHE A 7 -15.18 25.40 2.42
CA PHE A 7 -15.84 24.44 1.54
C PHE A 7 -15.20 23.06 1.66
N PHE A 8 -13.87 22.95 1.59
CA PHE A 8 -13.19 21.65 1.70
C PHE A 8 -13.34 21.02 3.09
N GLU A 9 -13.25 21.80 4.16
CA GLU A 9 -13.51 21.32 5.54
C GLU A 9 -14.93 20.76 5.68
N LYS A 10 -15.93 21.41 5.06
CA LYS A 10 -17.31 20.94 5.06
C LYS A 10 -17.48 19.63 4.28
N ILE A 11 -16.84 19.50 3.12
CA ILE A 11 -16.85 18.26 2.32
C ILE A 11 -16.15 17.14 3.09
N TYR A 12 -15.00 17.42 3.69
CA TYR A 12 -14.26 16.47 4.50
C TYR A 12 -15.11 15.99 5.69
N ALA A 13 -15.67 16.91 6.49
CA ALA A 13 -16.52 16.55 7.62
C ALA A 13 -17.76 15.71 7.23
N ARG A 14 -18.26 15.87 5.99
CA ARG A 14 -19.42 15.12 5.50
C ARG A 14 -19.07 13.73 4.97
N TYR A 15 -17.95 13.58 4.26
CA TYR A 15 -17.62 12.35 3.54
C TYR A 15 -16.47 11.54 4.14
N ASN A 16 -15.83 12.07 5.19
CA ASN A 16 -14.82 11.34 5.96
C ASN A 16 -15.48 10.34 6.92
N ASP A 17 -16.19 9.38 6.33
CA ASP A 17 -16.86 8.29 7.02
C ASP A 17 -16.66 7.00 6.20
N ARG A 18 -16.48 5.88 6.91
CA ARG A 18 -16.29 4.56 6.28
C ARG A 18 -17.50 4.12 5.47
N GLU A 19 -18.69 4.64 5.75
CA GLU A 19 -19.88 4.39 4.96
C GLU A 19 -19.69 4.79 3.48
N TYR A 20 -18.85 5.79 3.20
CA TYR A 20 -18.53 6.22 1.83
C TYR A 20 -17.30 5.51 1.24
N ALA A 21 -16.56 4.72 2.04
CA ALA A 21 -15.34 4.04 1.64
C ALA A 21 -15.58 2.62 1.11
N PHE A 22 -16.81 2.14 0.99
CA PHE A 22 -17.13 0.77 0.55
C PHE A 22 -16.60 0.45 -0.86
N SER A 23 -16.52 1.46 -1.73
CA SER A 23 -15.96 1.34 -3.08
C SER A 23 -14.44 1.51 -3.12
N ASP A 24 -13.81 1.90 -2.02
CA ASP A 24 -12.37 2.08 -1.94
C ASP A 24 -11.67 0.75 -1.57
N PRO A 25 -10.52 0.41 -2.18
CA PRO A 25 -9.75 -0.78 -1.81
C PRO A 25 -9.39 -0.90 -0.33
N ILE A 26 -9.27 0.22 0.40
CA ILE A 26 -9.00 0.23 1.85
C ILE A 26 -10.09 -0.47 2.66
N SER A 27 -11.31 -0.59 2.13
CA SER A 27 -12.42 -1.29 2.79
C SER A 27 -12.08 -2.73 3.17
N LEU A 28 -11.31 -3.43 2.33
CA LEU A 28 -10.85 -4.81 2.58
C LEU A 28 -9.69 -4.90 3.58
N VAL A 29 -9.14 -3.76 4.00
CA VAL A 29 -8.03 -3.66 4.95
C VAL A 29 -8.54 -3.46 6.38
N TYR A 30 -9.73 -2.87 6.56
CA TYR A 30 -10.32 -2.60 7.88
C TYR A 30 -10.55 -3.85 8.72
N ASP A 31 -10.65 -5.03 8.10
CA ASP A 31 -10.84 -6.30 8.80
C ASP A 31 -9.60 -6.72 9.60
N TYR A 32 -8.42 -6.16 9.31
CA TYR A 32 -7.20 -6.46 10.04
C TYR A 32 -7.00 -5.54 11.24
N LYS A 33 -6.64 -6.12 12.39
CA LYS A 33 -6.41 -5.36 13.64
C LYS A 33 -4.94 -5.13 13.98
N ARG A 34 -4.06 -6.02 13.52
CA ARG A 34 -2.63 -5.94 13.84
C ARG A 34 -1.89 -5.06 12.83
N PRO A 35 -1.04 -4.11 13.26
CA PRO A 35 -0.27 -3.23 12.36
C PRO A 35 0.51 -4.01 11.30
N GLU A 36 1.11 -5.13 11.69
CA GLU A 36 1.90 -5.99 10.79
C GLU A 36 1.09 -6.56 9.61
N ASN A 37 -0.21 -6.83 9.83
CA ASN A 37 -1.11 -7.27 8.76
C ASN A 37 -1.60 -6.07 7.95
N LEU A 38 -1.90 -4.94 8.61
CA LEU A 38 -2.36 -3.70 7.99
C LEU A 38 -1.36 -3.16 6.97
N GLU A 39 -0.06 -3.16 7.29
CA GLU A 39 0.99 -2.69 6.37
C GLU A 39 0.99 -3.48 5.05
N ILE A 40 0.95 -4.81 5.14
CA ILE A 40 1.00 -5.70 3.97
C ILE A 40 -0.31 -5.61 3.18
N ALA A 41 -1.45 -5.62 3.86
CA ALA A 41 -2.77 -5.51 3.25
C ALA A 41 -2.94 -4.16 2.54
N ALA A 42 -2.61 -3.05 3.21
CA ALA A 42 -2.71 -1.71 2.63
C ALA A 42 -1.78 -1.53 1.43
N PHE A 43 -0.54 -2.02 1.50
CA PHE A 43 0.37 -1.89 0.36
C PHE A 43 -0.11 -2.74 -0.83
N THR A 44 -0.60 -3.95 -0.57
CA THR A 44 -1.18 -4.80 -1.62
C THR A 44 -2.43 -4.14 -2.23
N ALA A 45 -3.30 -3.58 -1.40
CA ALA A 45 -4.53 -2.89 -1.81
C ALA A 45 -4.25 -1.68 -2.69
N SER A 46 -3.33 -0.80 -2.27
CA SER A 46 -2.97 0.39 -3.02
C SER A 46 -2.25 0.06 -4.33
N SER A 47 -1.38 -0.95 -4.34
CA SER A 47 -0.66 -1.40 -5.53
C SER A 47 -1.61 -1.96 -6.60
N LEU A 48 -2.70 -2.61 -6.20
CA LEU A 48 -3.75 -3.10 -7.11
C LEU A 48 -4.87 -2.07 -7.38
N ALA A 49 -4.80 -0.86 -6.80
CA ALA A 49 -5.83 0.18 -6.95
C ALA A 49 -5.80 0.88 -8.31
N TYR A 50 -5.98 0.13 -9.40
CA TYR A 50 -6.06 0.70 -10.75
C TYR A 50 -7.07 -0.06 -11.62
N GLY A 51 -7.91 0.70 -12.33
CA GLY A 51 -8.97 0.14 -13.14
C GLY A 51 -10.35 0.26 -12.50
N ASN A 52 -11.26 -0.66 -12.86
CA ASN A 52 -12.63 -0.60 -12.36
C ASN A 52 -12.72 -1.10 -10.93
N VAL A 53 -13.40 -0.34 -10.06
CA VAL A 53 -13.57 -0.65 -8.63
C VAL A 53 -14.01 -2.10 -8.38
N LYS A 54 -15.03 -2.60 -9.09
CA LYS A 54 -15.52 -3.98 -8.90
C LYS A 54 -14.44 -5.01 -9.20
N GLN A 55 -13.61 -4.75 -10.21
CA GLN A 55 -12.49 -5.63 -10.57
C GLN A 55 -11.36 -5.55 -9.54
N ILE A 56 -11.06 -4.36 -9.02
CA ILE A 56 -10.06 -4.16 -7.96
C ILE A 56 -10.45 -4.95 -6.70
N LEU A 57 -11.68 -4.74 -6.21
CA LEU A 57 -12.19 -5.44 -5.03
C LEU A 57 -12.21 -6.96 -5.25
N LYS A 58 -12.65 -7.44 -6.43
CA LYS A 58 -12.62 -8.86 -6.76
C LYS A 58 -11.19 -9.43 -6.70
N SER A 59 -10.22 -8.75 -7.30
CA SER A 59 -8.83 -9.20 -7.30
C SER A 59 -8.24 -9.21 -5.89
N LEU A 60 -8.48 -8.17 -5.10
CA LEU A 60 -7.99 -8.11 -3.71
C LEU A 60 -8.61 -9.19 -2.83
N SER A 61 -9.92 -9.44 -2.96
CA SER A 61 -10.58 -10.53 -2.24
C SER A 61 -9.98 -11.90 -2.56
N LEU A 62 -9.54 -12.15 -3.79
CA LEU A 62 -8.81 -13.38 -4.14
C LEU A 62 -7.46 -13.46 -3.43
N VAL A 63 -6.71 -12.36 -3.39
CA VAL A 63 -5.40 -12.31 -2.73
C VAL A 63 -5.54 -12.51 -1.22
N PHE A 64 -6.42 -11.76 -0.57
CA PHE A 64 -6.59 -11.82 0.88
C PHE A 64 -7.21 -13.14 1.35
N ARG A 65 -8.09 -13.75 0.55
CA ARG A 65 -8.57 -15.12 0.82
C ARG A 65 -7.43 -16.13 0.81
N ALA A 66 -6.49 -16.02 -0.13
CA ALA A 66 -5.33 -16.91 -0.19
C ALA A 66 -4.37 -16.71 1.00
N MET A 67 -4.35 -15.52 1.61
CA MET A 67 -3.57 -15.23 2.83
C MET A 67 -4.24 -15.70 4.13
N ASN A 68 -5.47 -16.22 4.06
CA ASN A 68 -6.20 -16.81 5.17
C ASN A 68 -6.25 -15.94 6.45
N GLY A 69 -6.59 -14.65 6.30
CA GLY A 69 -6.81 -13.73 7.43
C GLY A 69 -5.55 -13.20 8.13
N SER A 70 -4.34 -13.67 7.76
CA SER A 70 -3.09 -13.06 8.24
C SER A 70 -2.06 -12.91 7.12
N PRO A 71 -2.04 -11.74 6.45
CA PRO A 71 -1.00 -11.37 5.51
C PRO A 71 0.42 -11.57 6.07
N ARG A 72 0.68 -11.19 7.33
CA ARG A 72 2.00 -11.34 7.96
C ARG A 72 2.42 -12.80 8.04
N SER A 73 1.58 -13.64 8.64
CA SER A 73 1.87 -15.07 8.80
C SER A 73 2.01 -15.78 7.45
N PHE A 74 1.18 -15.42 6.46
CA PHE A 74 1.28 -15.97 5.10
C PHE A 74 2.65 -15.64 4.49
N ILE A 75 3.08 -14.38 4.54
CA ILE A 75 4.34 -13.94 3.94
C ILE A 75 5.54 -14.59 4.61
N GLU A 76 5.57 -14.69 5.94
CA GLU A 76 6.73 -15.24 6.66
C GLU A 76 6.85 -16.75 6.53
N LYS A 77 5.74 -17.47 6.75
CA LYS A 77 5.77 -18.93 6.90
C LYS A 77 5.66 -19.67 5.58
N THR A 78 5.09 -19.07 4.54
CA THR A 78 4.89 -19.74 3.25
C THR A 78 6.20 -19.76 2.45
N PRO A 79 6.68 -20.93 2.01
CA PRO A 79 7.86 -21.01 1.14
C PRO A 79 7.65 -20.27 -0.17
N ASP A 80 8.72 -19.70 -0.72
CA ASP A 80 8.66 -18.82 -1.90
C ASP A 80 8.00 -19.50 -3.11
N ARG A 81 8.34 -20.78 -3.36
CA ARG A 81 7.71 -21.61 -4.40
C ARG A 81 6.19 -21.79 -4.22
N VAL A 82 5.72 -21.83 -2.98
CA VAL A 82 4.30 -21.98 -2.65
C VAL A 82 3.59 -20.65 -2.91
N ILE A 83 4.19 -19.51 -2.56
CA ILE A 83 3.66 -18.18 -2.92
C ILE A 83 3.46 -18.09 -4.45
N SER A 84 4.49 -18.43 -5.23
CA SER A 84 4.43 -18.40 -6.69
C SER A 84 3.35 -19.33 -7.26
N ARG A 85 3.20 -20.54 -6.70
CA ARG A 85 2.17 -21.49 -7.14
C ARG A 85 0.76 -21.02 -6.79
N THR A 86 0.56 -20.46 -5.60
CA THR A 86 -0.74 -19.95 -5.13
C THR A 86 -1.30 -18.88 -6.07
N PHE A 87 -0.44 -18.02 -6.62
CA PHE A 87 -0.86 -16.93 -7.50
C PHE A 87 -0.61 -17.19 -8.98
N LEU A 88 -0.21 -18.40 -9.39
CA LEU A 88 0.17 -18.71 -10.78
C LEU A 88 -0.88 -18.23 -11.81
N ASN A 89 -2.15 -18.49 -11.53
CA ASN A 89 -3.28 -18.14 -12.40
C ASN A 89 -3.93 -16.79 -12.06
N PHE A 90 -3.34 -16.01 -11.15
CA PHE A 90 -3.85 -14.69 -10.81
C PHE A 90 -3.68 -13.74 -12.00
N LYS A 91 -4.71 -12.94 -12.26
CA LYS A 91 -4.67 -11.87 -13.26
C LYS A 91 -5.51 -10.69 -12.81
N HIS A 92 -4.93 -9.51 -12.87
CA HIS A 92 -5.63 -8.25 -12.67
C HIS A 92 -5.19 -7.26 -13.76
N ARG A 93 -6.02 -7.09 -14.79
CA ARG A 93 -5.69 -6.30 -15.99
C ARG A 93 -4.35 -6.70 -16.59
N PHE A 94 -3.32 -5.89 -16.38
CA PHE A 94 -1.96 -6.12 -16.86
C PHE A 94 -1.07 -6.81 -15.81
N THR A 95 -1.41 -6.74 -14.52
CA THR A 95 -0.71 -7.48 -13.47
C THR A 95 -0.95 -8.97 -13.62
N THR A 96 0.15 -9.70 -13.74
CA THR A 96 0.17 -11.16 -13.78
C THR A 96 0.39 -11.76 -12.39
N GLY A 97 0.09 -13.04 -12.25
CA GLY A 97 0.41 -13.83 -11.07
C GLY A 97 1.90 -13.87 -10.74
N ALA A 98 2.75 -13.88 -11.76
CA ALA A 98 4.20 -13.81 -11.61
C ALA A 98 4.63 -12.47 -10.97
N GLU A 99 4.11 -11.35 -11.45
CA GLU A 99 4.40 -10.03 -10.88
C GLU A 99 3.86 -9.87 -9.45
N LEU A 100 2.65 -10.37 -9.17
CA LEU A 100 2.13 -10.39 -7.80
C LEU A 100 3.03 -11.22 -6.88
N SER A 101 3.51 -12.36 -7.35
CA SER A 101 4.42 -13.21 -6.58
C SER A 101 5.74 -12.48 -6.29
N ILE A 102 6.34 -11.83 -7.28
CA ILE A 102 7.54 -10.99 -7.10
C ILE A 102 7.30 -9.89 -6.07
N PHE A 103 6.17 -9.18 -6.17
CA PHE A 103 5.80 -8.15 -5.20
C PHE A 103 5.72 -8.70 -3.77
N LEU A 104 5.05 -9.84 -3.56
CA LEU A 104 4.94 -10.45 -2.23
C LEU A 104 6.28 -10.99 -1.71
N LEU A 105 7.17 -11.46 -2.60
CA LEU A 105 8.53 -11.85 -2.24
C LEU A 105 9.39 -10.64 -1.86
N ASN A 106 9.21 -9.49 -2.51
CA ASN A 106 9.82 -8.22 -2.10
C ASN A 106 9.34 -7.81 -0.71
N VAL A 107 8.03 -7.93 -0.42
CA VAL A 107 7.51 -7.73 0.94
C VAL A 107 8.22 -8.68 1.91
N LYS A 108 8.28 -9.99 1.61
CA LYS A 108 8.95 -10.97 2.47
C LYS A 108 10.40 -10.61 2.78
N LYS A 109 11.15 -10.18 1.75
CA LYS A 109 12.55 -9.75 1.90
C LYS A 109 12.67 -8.49 2.76
N ALA A 110 11.80 -7.50 2.53
CA ALA A 110 11.75 -6.28 3.33
C ALA A 110 11.49 -6.59 4.81
N LEU A 111 10.50 -7.44 5.10
CA LEU A 111 10.18 -7.85 6.47
C LEU A 111 11.32 -8.61 7.14
N LYS A 112 12.00 -9.52 6.43
CA LYS A 112 13.17 -10.24 6.95
C LYS A 112 14.35 -9.32 7.27
N LYS A 113 14.56 -8.28 6.46
CA LYS A 113 15.72 -7.40 6.59
C LYS A 113 15.50 -6.24 7.56
N HIS A 114 14.28 -5.70 7.62
CA HIS A 114 13.96 -4.47 8.36
C HIS A 114 12.94 -4.67 9.49
N GLY A 115 12.28 -5.82 9.58
CA GLY A 115 11.22 -6.09 10.57
C GLY A 115 9.82 -5.67 10.09
N SER A 116 9.69 -4.46 9.53
CA SER A 116 8.43 -3.90 9.00
C SER A 116 8.63 -3.11 7.69
N LEU A 117 7.53 -2.74 7.02
CA LEU A 117 7.61 -1.81 5.89
C LEU A 117 7.82 -0.37 6.41
N GLN A 118 7.31 -0.04 7.59
CA GLN A 118 7.60 1.24 8.25
C GLN A 118 9.09 1.42 8.48
N ASP A 119 9.79 0.42 9.03
CA ASP A 119 11.22 0.51 9.33
C ASP A 119 12.06 0.61 8.06
N LEU A 120 11.66 -0.09 7.00
CA LEU A 120 12.25 0.12 5.67
C LEU A 120 12.05 1.57 5.19
N PHE A 121 10.86 2.14 5.36
CA PHE A 121 10.58 3.53 4.99
C PHE A 121 11.39 4.53 5.82
N LEU A 122 11.45 4.33 7.13
CA LEU A 122 12.16 5.20 8.07
C LEU A 122 13.67 5.23 7.84
N LYS A 123 14.26 4.14 7.31
CA LYS A 123 15.66 4.14 6.87
C LYS A 123 15.96 5.23 5.84
N HIS A 124 14.98 5.58 5.00
CA HIS A 124 15.09 6.62 3.97
C HIS A 124 14.36 7.91 4.36
N TYR A 125 13.87 8.02 5.59
CA TYR A 125 13.10 9.17 6.03
C TYR A 125 14.02 10.36 6.37
N GLY A 126 13.96 11.39 5.54
CA GLY A 126 14.68 12.64 5.78
C GLY A 126 13.91 13.55 6.71
N GLU A 127 14.27 13.63 7.99
CA GLU A 127 13.61 14.52 8.96
C GLU A 127 13.66 16.00 8.56
N ARG A 128 14.70 16.42 7.83
CA ARG A 128 14.85 17.80 7.35
C ARG A 128 14.28 18.02 5.95
N GLU A 129 13.83 16.97 5.26
CA GLU A 129 13.22 17.11 3.94
C GLU A 129 11.82 17.73 4.04
N LYS A 130 11.48 18.55 3.05
CA LYS A 130 10.20 19.28 2.98
C LYS A 130 9.01 18.34 2.79
N ASP A 131 9.20 17.28 2.01
CA ASP A 131 8.18 16.29 1.68
C ASP A 131 8.80 14.88 1.62
N LEU A 132 7.98 13.86 1.36
CA LEU A 132 8.41 12.46 1.33
C LEU A 132 9.04 12.00 0.01
N SER A 133 9.32 12.89 -0.95
CA SER A 133 9.79 12.48 -2.28
C SER A 133 11.04 11.61 -2.18
N GLY A 134 12.10 12.09 -1.51
CA GLY A 134 13.36 11.36 -1.35
C GLY A 134 13.17 9.99 -0.70
N SER A 135 12.37 9.95 0.36
CA SER A 135 12.02 8.72 1.08
C SER A 135 11.27 7.71 0.22
N ILE A 136 10.37 8.17 -0.66
CA ILE A 136 9.67 7.32 -1.63
C ILE A 136 10.66 6.68 -2.61
N TYR A 137 11.60 7.46 -3.16
CA TYR A 137 12.62 6.93 -4.07
C TYR A 137 13.48 5.85 -3.38
N GLY A 138 13.98 6.15 -2.16
CA GLY A 138 14.80 5.23 -1.38
C GLY A 138 14.06 3.93 -1.02
N PHE A 139 12.83 4.04 -0.52
CA PHE A 139 11.98 2.89 -0.20
C PHE A 139 11.78 1.98 -1.42
N ILE A 140 11.37 2.55 -2.56
CA ILE A 140 11.01 1.75 -3.74
C ILE A 140 12.23 1.07 -4.35
N ASN A 141 13.38 1.74 -4.37
CA ASN A 141 14.63 1.15 -4.85
C ASN A 141 15.05 -0.04 -3.98
N GLU A 142 15.00 0.10 -2.65
CA GLU A 142 15.38 -0.99 -1.76
C GLU A 142 14.34 -2.12 -1.71
N PHE A 143 13.05 -1.78 -1.77
CA PHE A 143 11.95 -2.75 -1.83
C PHE A 143 12.07 -3.66 -3.06
N ASN A 144 12.38 -3.10 -4.22
CA ASN A 144 12.50 -3.85 -5.48
C ASN A 144 13.87 -4.55 -5.69
N SER A 145 14.70 -4.63 -4.64
CA SER A 145 16.06 -5.18 -4.74
C SER A 145 16.16 -6.68 -5.07
N LEU A 146 15.07 -7.44 -5.08
CA LEU A 146 15.08 -8.83 -5.58
C LEU A 146 14.68 -8.89 -7.05
N ALA A 147 13.54 -8.29 -7.39
CA ALA A 147 13.12 -8.07 -8.77
C ALA A 147 12.05 -6.97 -8.81
N CYS A 148 11.86 -6.36 -9.96
CA CYS A 148 10.82 -5.35 -10.15
C CYS A 148 9.46 -6.00 -10.44
N ALA A 149 8.40 -5.49 -9.81
CA ALA A 149 7.01 -5.76 -10.18
C ALA A 149 6.40 -4.49 -10.80
N PRO A 150 6.72 -4.17 -12.06
CA PRO A 150 6.49 -2.84 -12.65
C PRO A 150 5.00 -2.45 -12.72
N THR A 151 4.09 -3.43 -12.76
CA THR A 151 2.65 -3.13 -12.69
C THR A 151 2.18 -2.80 -11.27
N LEU A 152 2.89 -3.16 -10.20
CA LEU A 152 2.47 -3.00 -8.80
C LEU A 152 3.27 -1.95 -8.03
N THR A 153 4.56 -1.83 -8.33
CA THR A 153 5.44 -0.82 -7.75
C THR A 153 5.89 0.18 -8.82
N PRO A 154 5.93 1.48 -8.51
CA PRO A 154 6.49 2.47 -9.42
C PRO A 154 7.97 2.20 -9.71
N CYS A 155 8.43 2.67 -10.87
CA CYS A 155 9.84 2.67 -11.24
C CYS A 155 10.41 4.08 -11.00
N PRO A 156 11.33 4.25 -10.05
CA PRO A 156 11.81 5.59 -9.70
C PRO A 156 12.59 6.28 -10.83
N GLU A 157 13.33 5.52 -11.64
CA GLU A 157 14.04 6.03 -12.82
C GLU A 157 13.10 6.66 -13.86
N LYS A 158 11.85 6.18 -13.94
CA LYS A 158 10.85 6.67 -14.91
C LYS A 158 10.06 7.90 -14.42
N LYS A 159 10.42 8.48 -13.27
CA LYS A 159 9.74 9.64 -12.65
C LYS A 159 8.21 9.49 -12.66
N SER A 160 7.72 8.28 -12.35
CA SER A 160 6.29 8.00 -12.29
C SER A 160 5.61 8.93 -11.28
N SER A 161 4.30 9.12 -11.38
CA SER A 161 3.56 10.00 -10.45
C SER A 161 3.37 9.40 -9.04
N PHE A 162 3.85 8.17 -8.79
CA PHE A 162 3.77 7.45 -7.51
C PHE A 162 2.36 7.44 -6.87
N LYS A 163 1.28 7.67 -7.63
CA LYS A 163 -0.08 7.88 -7.10
C LYS A 163 -0.54 6.79 -6.14
N ARG A 164 -0.33 5.53 -6.51
CA ARG A 164 -0.68 4.36 -5.68
C ARG A 164 0.16 4.25 -4.42
N PHE A 165 1.45 4.60 -4.50
CA PHE A 165 2.30 4.59 -3.32
C PHE A 165 1.98 5.75 -2.38
N ASN A 166 1.67 6.93 -2.92
CA ASN A 166 1.15 8.05 -2.14
C ASN A 166 -0.19 7.71 -1.47
N LEU A 167 -1.08 6.96 -2.14
CA LEU A 167 -2.32 6.46 -1.53
C LEU A 167 -2.02 5.54 -0.34
N PHE A 168 -1.04 4.63 -0.47
CA PHE A 168 -0.57 3.82 0.66
C PHE A 168 -0.02 4.68 1.80
N LEU A 169 0.86 5.63 1.50
CA LEU A 169 1.42 6.52 2.53
C LEU A 169 0.34 7.33 3.23
N ARG A 170 -0.65 7.84 2.50
CA ARG A 170 -1.80 8.53 3.08
C ARG A 170 -2.52 7.63 4.08
N TRP A 171 -2.86 6.40 3.68
CA TRP A 171 -3.51 5.42 4.56
C TRP A 171 -2.67 5.07 5.80
N MET A 172 -1.35 4.98 5.67
CA MET A 172 -0.48 4.60 6.79
C MET A 172 -0.22 5.77 7.76
N VAL A 173 -0.05 6.98 7.24
CA VAL A 173 0.44 8.14 8.01
C VAL A 173 -0.70 8.98 8.59
N ARG A 174 -1.78 9.19 7.84
CA ARG A 174 -2.95 9.92 8.37
C ARG A 174 -3.79 9.03 9.25
N LYS A 175 -4.38 9.64 10.28
CA LYS A 175 -5.26 8.99 11.24
C LYS A 175 -6.58 9.74 11.28
N ASP A 176 -7.60 9.16 10.67
CA ASP A 176 -8.98 9.68 10.70
C ASP A 176 -9.99 8.54 10.56
N SER A 177 -11.24 8.84 10.19
CA SER A 177 -12.28 7.83 10.01
C SER A 177 -11.95 6.82 8.89
N ILE A 178 -11.19 7.24 7.88
CA ILE A 178 -10.84 6.45 6.70
C ILE A 178 -9.40 5.93 6.81
N ASP A 179 -8.42 6.82 6.95
CA ASP A 179 -7.00 6.48 6.96
C ASP A 179 -6.61 5.77 8.28
N LEU A 180 -5.71 4.80 8.21
CA LEU A 180 -5.45 3.82 9.29
C LEU A 180 -4.55 4.36 10.40
N GLY A 181 -3.62 5.26 10.08
CA GLY A 181 -2.77 5.95 11.05
C GLY A 181 -1.80 5.04 11.81
N VAL A 182 -1.33 3.96 11.18
CA VAL A 182 -0.41 2.98 11.78
C VAL A 182 1.05 3.45 11.81
N TRP A 183 1.44 4.44 11.00
CA TRP A 183 2.80 4.96 10.92
C TRP A 183 2.95 6.27 11.70
N GLU A 184 3.11 6.17 13.02
CA GLU A 184 3.17 7.35 13.91
C GLU A 184 4.48 8.15 13.85
N LYS A 185 5.55 7.55 13.29
CA LYS A 185 6.89 8.17 13.20
C LYS A 185 7.10 9.01 11.93
N VAL A 186 6.10 9.08 11.04
CA VAL A 186 6.18 9.87 9.80
C VAL A 186 5.21 11.04 9.93
N SER A 187 5.67 12.26 9.64
CA SER A 187 4.81 13.45 9.77
C SER A 187 3.77 13.53 8.65
N PRO A 188 2.46 13.64 8.95
CA PRO A 188 1.43 13.84 7.93
C PRO A 188 1.63 15.11 7.07
N SER A 189 2.25 16.16 7.64
CA SER A 189 2.52 17.41 6.92
C SER A 189 3.50 17.27 5.75
N LYS A 190 4.23 16.14 5.68
CA LYS A 190 5.19 15.85 4.61
C LYS A 190 4.58 15.05 3.45
N LEU A 191 3.35 14.57 3.58
CA LEU A 191 2.67 13.84 2.51
C LEU A 191 2.55 14.72 1.26
N ILE A 192 2.96 14.20 0.11
CA ILE A 192 2.82 14.88 -1.19
C ILE A 192 1.34 14.96 -1.59
N ILE A 193 0.60 13.90 -1.28
CA ILE A 193 -0.85 13.82 -1.43
C ILE A 193 -1.41 13.60 -0.02
N PRO A 194 -1.63 14.68 0.75
CA PRO A 194 -2.22 14.58 2.08
C PRO A 194 -3.67 14.10 1.98
#